data_AF-A0A0M8TGW7-F1
#
_entry.id   AF-A0A0M8TGW7-F1
#
_cell.length_a   1.000
_cell.length_b   1.000
_cell.length_c   1.000
_cell.angle_alpha   90.00
_cell.angle_beta   90.00
_cell.angle_gamma   90.00
#
_symmetry.space_group_name_H-M   'P 1'
#
loop_
_entity.id
_entity.type
_entity.pdbx_description
1 polymer ?
#
loop_
_entity_poly.entity_id
_entity_poly.type
_entity_poly.pdbx_seq_one_letter_code
_entity_poly.pdbx_strand_id
1 'polypeptide(L)'
;MRGGGVGRAHHHERTSELAPAVHRFERTAEFLDLVGACHTFVATANRVVPGLHGRTVREDEKAVLGENIARVRAALEWIEHAVETGDVDVDEALARLLRGE
;
A
#
# COMPACT_ATOMS: atom_id res chain seq x y z
N MET A 1 -2.59 -59.16 23.15
CA MET A 1 -2.71 -58.11 24.18
C MET A 1 -2.39 -56.75 23.56
N ARG A 2 -3.02 -55.70 24.08
CA ARG A 2 -3.21 -54.34 23.52
C ARG A 2 -1.94 -53.48 23.44
N GLY A 3 -2.02 -52.47 22.57
CA GLY A 3 -1.28 -51.19 22.60
C GLY A 3 -0.88 -50.80 21.17
N GLY A 4 -1.47 -49.81 20.47
CA GLY A 4 -2.04 -48.54 20.91
C GLY A 4 -1.03 -47.43 20.61
N GLY A 5 -1.34 -46.51 19.68
CA GLY A 5 -0.52 -45.30 19.51
C GLY A 5 -0.51 -44.72 18.10
N VAL A 6 -1.42 -43.80 17.85
CA VAL A 6 -1.50 -42.93 16.67
C VAL A 6 -0.25 -42.03 16.60
N GLY A 7 0.53 -42.13 15.53
CA GLY A 7 1.57 -41.16 15.17
C GLY A 7 1.03 -40.12 14.17
N ARG A 8 0.12 -39.25 14.62
CA ARG A 8 -0.29 -38.05 13.86
C ARG A 8 0.72 -36.93 14.08
N ALA A 9 1.15 -36.32 12.98
CA ALA A 9 1.49 -34.90 12.84
C ALA A 9 2.41 -34.28 13.91
N HIS A 10 3.73 -34.38 13.71
CA HIS A 10 4.68 -33.38 14.21
C HIS A 10 5.39 -32.72 13.03
N HIS A 11 4.78 -31.68 12.45
CA HIS A 11 5.48 -30.79 11.51
C HIS A 11 5.17 -29.30 11.67
N HIS A 12 4.35 -28.79 12.60
CA HIS A 12 3.98 -27.36 12.54
C HIS A 12 4.09 -26.54 13.84
N GLU A 13 5.02 -26.84 14.75
CA GLU A 13 5.15 -26.07 16.00
C GLU A 13 6.58 -25.62 16.32
N ARG A 14 7.36 -25.19 15.31
CA ARG A 14 8.66 -24.50 15.53
C ARG A 14 8.77 -23.11 14.91
N THR A 15 7.65 -22.51 14.49
CA THR A 15 7.61 -21.16 13.88
C THR A 15 6.77 -20.15 14.67
N SER A 16 6.49 -20.38 15.96
CA SER A 16 5.56 -19.52 16.71
C SER A 16 6.20 -18.52 17.68
N GLU A 17 7.49 -18.63 18.03
CA GLU A 17 8.12 -17.69 18.99
C GLU A 17 8.72 -16.45 18.31
N LEU A 18 9.13 -16.55 17.04
CA LEU A 18 9.68 -15.43 16.28
C LEU A 18 8.60 -14.56 15.61
N ALA A 19 7.38 -15.11 15.44
CA ALA A 19 6.29 -14.47 14.71
C ALA A 19 5.92 -13.06 15.24
N PRO A 20 5.77 -12.81 16.55
CA PRO A 20 5.37 -11.48 17.04
C PRO A 20 6.42 -10.39 16.80
N ALA A 21 7.71 -10.73 16.96
CA ALA A 21 8.80 -9.79 16.73
C ALA A 21 8.93 -9.47 15.24
N VAL A 22 8.87 -10.50 14.39
CA VAL A 22 8.90 -10.35 12.92
C VAL A 22 7.72 -9.50 12.44
N HIS A 23 6.48 -9.77 12.88
CA HIS A 23 5.30 -8.97 12.52
C HIS A 23 5.40 -7.50 12.98
N ARG A 24 6.04 -7.23 14.12
CA ARG A 24 6.27 -5.85 14.57
C ARG A 24 7.27 -5.13 13.67
N PHE A 25 8.32 -5.80 13.23
CA PHE A 25 9.30 -5.23 12.31
C PHE A 25 8.72 -5.03 10.90
N GLU A 26 7.97 -6.00 10.39
CA GLU A 26 7.25 -5.91 9.11
C GLU A 26 6.31 -4.70 9.10
N ARG A 27 5.45 -4.57 10.12
CA ARG A 27 4.57 -3.40 10.25
C ARG A 27 5.33 -2.07 10.34
N THR A 28 6.49 -2.07 10.99
CA THR A 28 7.32 -0.86 11.11
C THR A 28 7.96 -0.52 9.76
N ALA A 29 8.38 -1.51 8.98
CA ALA A 29 8.92 -1.32 7.64
C ALA A 29 7.85 -0.81 6.67
N GLU A 30 6.69 -1.46 6.62
CA GLU A 30 5.55 -1.04 5.78
C GLU A 30 5.08 0.38 6.10
N PHE A 31 5.02 0.73 7.39
CA PHE A 31 4.72 2.10 7.82
C PHE A 31 5.76 3.11 7.32
N LEU A 32 7.06 2.80 7.46
CA LEU A 32 8.13 3.66 6.99
C LEU A 32 8.14 3.78 5.46
N ASP A 33 7.81 2.72 4.75
CA ASP A 33 7.68 2.71 3.29
C ASP A 33 6.55 3.64 2.82
N LEU A 34 5.37 3.59 3.46
CA LEU A 34 4.26 4.50 3.16
C LEU A 34 4.62 5.97 3.46
N VAL A 35 5.24 6.24 4.61
CA VAL A 35 5.72 7.59 4.95
C VAL A 35 6.76 8.08 3.94
N GLY A 36 7.69 7.21 3.53
CA GLY A 36 8.71 7.51 2.52
C GLY A 36 8.11 7.80 1.14
N ALA A 37 7.07 7.05 0.74
CA ALA A 37 6.37 7.27 -0.52
C ALA A 37 5.68 8.64 -0.55
N CYS A 38 4.98 9.01 0.54
CA CYS A 38 4.35 10.33 0.68
C CYS A 38 5.39 11.46 0.59
N HIS A 39 6.51 11.35 1.30
CA HIS A 39 7.59 12.34 1.23
C HIS A 39 8.16 12.48 -0.18
N THR A 40 8.39 11.36 -0.86
CA THR A 40 8.94 11.34 -2.23
C THR A 40 7.99 12.01 -3.23
N PHE A 41 6.69 11.73 -3.12
CA PHE A 41 5.67 12.35 -3.96
C PHE A 41 5.64 13.87 -3.77
N VAL A 42 5.54 14.33 -2.52
CA VAL A 42 5.49 15.76 -2.18
C VAL A 42 6.78 16.48 -2.60
N ALA A 43 7.95 15.89 -2.33
CA ALA A 43 9.23 16.48 -2.73
C ALA A 43 9.33 16.62 -4.27
N THR A 44 8.86 15.61 -5.01
CA THR A 44 8.85 15.65 -6.47
C THR A 44 7.90 16.72 -7.00
N ALA A 45 6.68 16.81 -6.46
CA ALA A 45 5.71 17.83 -6.83
C ALA A 45 6.26 19.25 -6.58
N ASN A 46 6.84 19.49 -5.38
CA ASN A 46 7.43 20.78 -5.02
C ASN A 46 8.57 21.20 -5.96
N ARG A 47 9.33 20.24 -6.50
CA ARG A 47 10.41 20.52 -7.46
C ARG A 47 9.90 20.78 -8.88
N VAL A 48 8.88 20.05 -9.33
CA VAL A 48 8.43 20.07 -10.74
C VAL A 48 7.38 21.14 -11.01
N VAL A 49 6.42 21.33 -10.11
CA VAL A 49 5.27 22.25 -10.31
C VAL A 49 5.71 23.70 -10.58
N PRO A 50 6.70 24.28 -9.88
CA PRO A 50 7.20 25.62 -10.21
C PRO A 50 7.74 25.73 -11.64
N GLY A 51 8.32 24.66 -12.18
CA GLY A 51 8.82 24.61 -13.57
C GLY A 51 7.71 24.53 -14.63
N LEU A 52 6.46 24.33 -14.23
CA LEU A 52 5.28 24.44 -15.09
C LEU A 52 4.74 25.89 -15.14
N HIS A 53 5.17 26.75 -14.21
CA HIS A 53 4.77 28.15 -14.21
C HIS A 53 5.22 28.85 -15.51
N GLY A 54 4.31 29.59 -16.14
CA GLY A 54 4.56 30.28 -17.41
C GLY A 54 4.55 29.37 -18.66
N ARG A 55 4.32 28.07 -18.53
CA ARG A 55 4.13 27.14 -19.66
C ARG A 55 2.65 26.85 -19.85
N THR A 56 2.17 26.95 -21.08
CA THR A 56 0.82 26.49 -21.42
C THR A 56 0.82 24.98 -21.49
N VAL A 57 0.27 24.32 -20.47
CA VAL A 57 -0.02 22.88 -20.50
C VAL A 57 -1.16 22.66 -21.49
N ARG A 58 -0.95 21.79 -22.49
CA ARG A 58 -1.94 21.46 -23.51
C ARG A 58 -3.11 20.68 -22.90
N GLU A 59 -4.25 20.68 -23.57
CA GLU A 59 -5.46 20.07 -23.02
C GLU A 59 -5.35 18.55 -22.84
N ASP A 60 -4.64 17.87 -23.75
CA ASP A 60 -4.30 16.44 -23.63
C ASP A 60 -3.36 16.18 -22.45
N GLU A 61 -2.36 17.04 -22.23
CA GLU A 61 -1.46 16.95 -21.08
C GLU A 61 -2.20 17.15 -19.75
N LYS A 62 -3.20 18.06 -19.71
CA LYS A 62 -4.05 18.26 -18.54
C LYS A 62 -4.93 17.04 -18.26
N ALA A 63 -5.50 16.41 -19.29
CA ALA A 63 -6.31 15.21 -19.13
C ALA A 63 -5.49 14.07 -18.50
N VAL A 64 -4.29 13.81 -19.04
CA VAL A 64 -3.36 12.81 -18.49
C VAL A 64 -2.96 13.14 -17.06
N LEU A 65 -2.65 14.40 -16.77
CA LEU A 65 -2.31 14.82 -15.40
C LEU A 65 -3.49 14.64 -14.44
N GLY A 66 -4.71 14.97 -14.88
CA GLY A 66 -5.94 14.80 -14.13
C GLY A 66 -6.22 13.33 -13.76
N GLU A 67 -6.07 12.41 -14.71
CA GLU A 67 -6.22 10.97 -14.46
C GLU A 67 -5.21 10.44 -13.44
N ASN A 68 -3.95 10.87 -13.53
CA ASN A 68 -2.93 10.49 -12.56
C ASN A 68 -3.21 11.08 -11.18
N ILE A 69 -3.68 12.32 -11.10
CA ILE A 69 -4.09 12.94 -9.82
C ILE A 69 -5.26 12.17 -9.21
N ALA A 70 -6.26 11.76 -10.01
CA ALA A 70 -7.38 10.97 -9.53
C ALA A 70 -6.92 9.64 -8.92
N ARG A 71 -5.98 8.96 -9.59
CA ARG A 71 -5.38 7.71 -9.08
C ARG A 71 -4.65 7.89 -7.76
N VAL A 72 -3.84 8.95 -7.65
CA VAL A 72 -3.14 9.26 -6.39
C VAL A 72 -4.14 9.55 -5.28
N ARG A 73 -5.21 10.33 -5.54
CA ARG A 73 -6.24 10.62 -4.54
C ARG A 73 -6.91 9.37 -4.01
N ALA A 74 -7.33 8.48 -4.90
CA ALA A 74 -7.99 7.25 -4.47
C ALA A 74 -7.04 6.32 -3.70
N ALA A 75 -5.76 6.26 -4.08
CA ALA A 75 -4.76 5.55 -3.29
C ALA A 75 -4.62 6.13 -1.87
N LEU A 76 -4.65 7.45 -1.73
CA LEU A 76 -4.60 8.13 -0.43
C LEU A 76 -5.86 7.86 0.39
N GLU A 77 -7.05 7.94 -0.22
CA GLU A 77 -8.33 7.61 0.43
C GLU A 77 -8.34 6.17 0.95
N TRP A 78 -7.76 5.23 0.20
CA TRP A 78 -7.60 3.85 0.64
C TRP A 78 -6.66 3.69 1.82
N ILE A 79 -5.51 4.37 1.78
CA ILE A 79 -4.55 4.37 2.90
C ILE A 79 -5.22 4.95 4.16
N GLU A 80 -5.96 6.05 4.03
CA GLU A 80 -6.71 6.64 5.14
C GLU A 80 -7.72 5.65 5.71
N HIS A 81 -8.54 5.02 4.85
CA HIS A 81 -9.50 4.00 5.27
C HIS A 81 -8.82 2.85 6.02
N ALA A 82 -7.76 2.27 5.45
CA ALA A 82 -7.05 1.15 6.04
C ALA A 82 -6.40 1.48 7.40
N VAL A 83 -5.91 2.71 7.57
CA VAL A 83 -5.35 3.17 8.85
C VAL A 83 -6.45 3.39 9.89
N GLU A 84 -7.61 3.92 9.49
CA GLU A 84 -8.72 4.21 10.40
C GLU A 84 -9.48 2.95 10.84
N THR A 85 -9.72 2.02 9.93
CA THR A 85 -10.58 0.84 10.16
C THR A 85 -9.78 -0.44 10.41
N GLY A 86 -8.51 -0.49 9.99
CA GLY A 86 -7.73 -1.72 9.91
C GLY A 86 -8.14 -2.62 8.74
N ASP A 87 -9.10 -2.19 7.91
CA ASP A 87 -9.60 -2.91 6.75
C ASP A 87 -8.84 -2.49 5.48
N VAL A 88 -8.11 -3.44 4.90
CA VAL A 88 -7.31 -3.23 3.68
C VAL A 88 -8.04 -3.71 2.43
N ASP A 89 -9.31 -4.14 2.54
CA ASP A 89 -10.06 -4.60 1.39
C ASP A 89 -10.21 -3.45 0.38
N VAL A 90 -9.65 -3.67 -0.81
CA VAL A 90 -9.69 -2.73 -1.92
C VAL A 90 -11.04 -2.90 -2.60
N ASP A 91 -11.91 -1.89 -2.54
CA ASP A 91 -13.13 -1.87 -3.36
C ASP A 91 -12.75 -2.05 -4.85
N GLU A 92 -13.50 -2.87 -5.58
CA GLU A 92 -13.23 -3.17 -6.98
C GLU A 92 -13.17 -1.90 -7.87
N ALA A 93 -13.90 -0.83 -7.51
CA ALA A 93 -13.83 0.46 -8.18
C ALA A 93 -12.47 1.16 -7.98
N LEU A 94 -11.93 1.11 -6.77
CA LEU A 94 -10.60 1.62 -6.45
C LEU A 94 -9.52 0.75 -7.11
N ALA A 95 -9.69 -0.57 -7.12
CA ALA A 95 -8.75 -1.49 -7.75
C ALA A 95 -8.59 -1.20 -9.26
N ARG A 96 -9.70 -0.94 -9.96
CA ARG A 96 -9.70 -0.55 -11.38
C ARG A 96 -9.00 0.78 -11.61
N LEU A 97 -9.31 1.76 -10.76
CA LEU A 97 -8.70 3.08 -10.84
C LEU A 97 -7.18 3.00 -10.62
N LEU A 98 -6.70 2.23 -9.63
CA LEU A 98 -5.27 2.01 -9.39
C LEU A 98 -4.57 1.30 -10.56
N ARG A 99 -5.25 0.34 -11.22
CA ARG A 99 -4.75 -0.34 -12.42
C ARG A 99 -4.73 0.57 -13.67
N GLY A 100 -5.44 1.69 -13.65
CA GLY A 100 -5.56 2.59 -14.80
C GLY A 100 -6.50 2.07 -15.89
N GLU A 101 -7.51 1.28 -15.49
CA GLU A 101 -8.59 0.73 -16.33
C GLU A 101 -9.83 1.62 -16.37
#